data_AF-A0A524Q1N8-F1
#
_entry.id   AF-A0A524Q1N8-F1
#
_cell.length_a   1.000
_cell.length_b   1.000
_cell.length_c   1.000
_cell.angle_alpha   90.00
_cell.angle_beta   90.00
_cell.angle_gamma   90.00
#
_symmetry.space_group_name_H-M   'P 1'
#
loop_
_entity.id
_entity.type
_entity.pdbx_description
1 polymer ?
#
loop_
_entity_poly.entity_id
_entity_poly.type
_entity_poly.pdbx_seq_one_letter_code
_entity_poly.pdbx_strand_id
1 'polypeptide(L)'
;MLKKFAEEIFRKILEHNSKINHESIPHSDSFEKEIRSLIGIDKPDFDRIIRVLKDSHWILSFEIIKEDRDNEIKRVDGYVEADLQTVRKLKNYFQKLLMDEYEKQFNKRMLVHQIVKDIYTRPSFYKNTPIGQIGNKAIMLDEYENLIERNFTEFTESWKLKKFSEVLTPWTTSSSPKRTPLHRRYHLPGRRYQNAPLIHPVTKTFRRISPNNPSRRSFRYTGWNSFSV
;
A
#
# COMPACT_ATOMS: atom_id res chain seq x y z
N MET A 1 -23.00 8.80 9.13
CA MET A 1 -22.85 7.37 9.47
C MET A 1 -21.45 6.88 9.13
N LEU A 2 -21.02 6.98 7.86
CA LEU A 2 -19.69 6.53 7.40
C LEU A 2 -18.50 7.15 8.16
N LYS A 3 -18.57 8.44 8.53
CA LYS A 3 -17.57 9.09 9.40
C LYS A 3 -17.36 8.37 10.74
N LYS A 4 -18.44 7.95 11.40
CA LYS A 4 -18.37 7.23 12.69
C LYS A 4 -17.69 5.87 12.52
N PHE A 5 -17.99 5.15 11.43
CA PHE A 5 -17.32 3.88 11.13
C PHE A 5 -15.84 4.06 10.79
N ALA A 6 -15.49 5.15 10.10
CA ALA A 6 -14.09 5.47 9.82
C ALA A 6 -13.30 5.78 11.10
N GLU A 7 -13.87 6.57 12.02
CA GLU A 7 -13.28 6.84 13.34
C GLU A 7 -13.09 5.55 14.15
N GLU A 8 -14.09 4.65 14.14
CA GLU A 8 -14.03 3.38 14.87
C GLU A 8 -12.98 2.42 14.30
N ILE A 9 -12.92 2.29 12.96
CA ILE A 9 -11.90 1.48 12.28
C ILE A 9 -10.51 2.04 12.55
N PHE A 10 -10.34 3.36 12.46
CA PHE A 10 -9.08 4.01 12.75
C PHE A 10 -8.65 3.77 14.21
N ARG A 11 -9.56 3.93 15.17
CA ARG A 11 -9.30 3.62 16.58
C ARG A 11 -8.82 2.18 16.77
N LYS A 12 -9.43 1.22 16.07
CA LYS A 12 -8.99 -0.18 16.14
C LYS A 12 -7.58 -0.38 15.57
N ILE A 13 -7.22 0.31 14.50
CA ILE A 13 -5.86 0.30 13.96
C ILE A 13 -4.86 0.83 15.01
N LEU A 14 -5.21 1.93 15.70
CA LEU A 14 -4.38 2.48 16.79
C LEU A 14 -4.19 1.47 17.93
N GLU A 15 -5.27 0.79 18.35
CA GLU A 15 -5.18 -0.26 19.36
C GLU A 15 -4.20 -1.37 18.97
N HIS A 16 -4.21 -1.81 17.70
CA HIS A 16 -3.20 -2.76 17.23
C HIS A 16 -1.79 -2.18 17.22
N ASN A 17 -1.61 -0.98 16.66
CA ASN A 17 -0.29 -0.34 16.54
C ASN A 17 0.32 0.04 17.91
N SER A 18 -0.51 0.15 18.95
CA SER A 18 -0.05 0.38 20.32
C SER A 18 0.65 -0.85 20.94
N LYS A 19 0.29 -2.06 20.48
CA LYS A 19 0.92 -3.32 20.90
C LYS A 19 2.38 -3.32 20.43
N ILE A 20 3.26 -4.05 21.14
CA ILE A 20 4.67 -4.24 20.76
C ILE A 20 4.90 -5.74 20.60
N ASN A 21 4.27 -6.30 19.57
CA ASN A 21 4.25 -7.72 19.27
C ASN A 21 4.14 -7.98 17.75
N HIS A 22 4.15 -9.24 17.34
CA HIS A 22 4.09 -9.60 15.93
C HIS A 22 2.81 -9.13 15.21
N GLU A 23 1.72 -8.96 15.98
CA GLU A 23 0.37 -8.56 15.54
C GLU A 23 0.12 -7.05 15.61
N SER A 24 1.17 -6.26 15.86
CA SER A 24 1.04 -4.80 16.01
C SER A 24 0.68 -4.10 14.70
N ILE A 25 0.79 -4.79 13.57
CA ILE A 25 0.27 -4.33 12.28
C ILE A 25 -0.90 -5.26 11.94
N PRO A 26 -2.15 -4.78 11.96
CA PRO A 26 -3.31 -5.57 11.57
C PRO A 26 -3.22 -5.95 10.10
N HIS A 27 -3.52 -7.21 9.80
CA HIS A 27 -3.49 -7.78 8.45
C HIS A 27 -4.88 -7.73 7.84
N SER A 28 -4.98 -7.38 6.56
CA SER A 28 -6.26 -7.14 5.89
C SER A 28 -7.23 -8.31 5.95
N ASP A 29 -6.74 -9.55 5.91
CA ASP A 29 -7.54 -10.77 5.89
C ASP A 29 -8.24 -11.10 7.22
N SER A 30 -7.56 -10.84 8.34
CA SER A 30 -8.04 -11.04 9.70
C SER A 30 -8.78 -9.81 10.23
N PHE A 31 -8.21 -8.62 9.98
CA PHE A 31 -8.78 -7.35 10.42
C PHE A 31 -10.12 -7.04 9.74
N GLU A 32 -10.28 -7.33 8.44
CA GLU A 32 -11.58 -7.18 7.75
C GLU A 32 -12.66 -8.00 8.47
N LYS A 33 -12.38 -9.26 8.80
CA LYS A 33 -13.35 -10.16 9.46
C LYS A 33 -13.69 -9.69 10.87
N GLU A 34 -12.70 -9.25 11.62
CA GLU A 34 -12.88 -8.70 12.98
C GLU A 34 -13.81 -7.48 12.94
N ILE A 35 -13.48 -6.48 12.12
CA ILE A 35 -14.24 -5.23 12.03
C ILE A 35 -15.67 -5.48 11.54
N ARG A 36 -15.85 -6.34 10.53
CA ARG A 36 -17.18 -6.67 10.02
C ARG A 36 -18.04 -7.35 11.07
N SER A 37 -17.44 -8.19 11.92
CA SER A 37 -18.14 -8.86 13.02
C SER A 37 -18.47 -7.89 14.17
N LEU A 38 -17.59 -6.93 14.44
CA LEU A 38 -17.73 -5.97 15.54
C LEU A 38 -18.74 -4.85 15.23
N ILE A 39 -18.66 -4.28 14.03
CA ILE A 39 -19.41 -3.06 13.65
C ILE A 39 -20.62 -3.40 12.75
N GLY A 40 -20.65 -4.59 12.16
CA GLY A 40 -21.75 -5.03 11.28
C GLY A 40 -21.76 -4.33 9.93
N ILE A 41 -20.58 -3.98 9.39
CA ILE A 41 -20.46 -3.34 8.08
C ILE A 41 -20.24 -4.36 6.95
N ASP A 42 -20.71 -4.01 5.76
CA ASP A 42 -20.46 -4.80 4.55
C ASP A 42 -19.04 -4.57 4.02
N LYS A 43 -18.51 -5.56 3.30
CA LYS A 43 -17.17 -5.49 2.70
C LYS A 43 -16.95 -4.24 1.81
N PRO A 44 -17.87 -3.86 0.90
CA PRO A 44 -17.66 -2.67 0.08
C PRO A 44 -17.51 -1.39 0.91
N ASP A 45 -18.20 -1.29 2.04
CA ASP A 45 -18.11 -0.13 2.92
C ASP A 45 -16.82 -0.13 3.73
N PHE A 46 -16.35 -1.30 4.18
CA PHE A 46 -15.01 -1.44 4.75
C PHE A 46 -13.92 -1.00 3.77
N ASP A 47 -13.94 -1.52 2.53
CA ASP A 47 -12.95 -1.18 1.50
C ASP A 47 -12.98 0.32 1.17
N ARG A 48 -14.17 0.93 1.14
CA ARG A 48 -14.35 2.38 0.98
C ARG A 48 -13.72 3.15 2.13
N ILE A 49 -13.97 2.75 3.37
CA ILE A 49 -13.44 3.43 4.55
C ILE A 49 -11.90 3.35 4.58
N ILE A 50 -11.32 2.18 4.33
CA ILE A 50 -9.87 2.01 4.26
C ILE A 50 -9.27 2.91 3.18
N ARG A 51 -9.90 3.01 2.00
CA ARG A 51 -9.47 3.94 0.95
C ARG A 51 -9.50 5.39 1.43
N VAL A 52 -10.60 5.83 2.06
CA VAL A 52 -10.72 7.19 2.60
C VAL A 52 -9.61 7.48 3.60
N LEU A 53 -9.35 6.58 4.54
CA LEU A 53 -8.31 6.74 5.56
C LEU A 53 -6.89 6.82 4.94
N LYS A 54 -6.63 6.06 3.87
CA LYS A 54 -5.37 6.13 3.12
C LYS A 54 -5.21 7.46 2.38
N ASP A 55 -6.22 7.85 1.61
CA ASP A 55 -6.18 9.05 0.76
C ASP A 55 -6.13 10.35 1.58
N SER A 56 -6.53 10.29 2.84
CA SER A 56 -6.46 11.39 3.80
C SER A 56 -5.25 11.31 4.75
N HIS A 57 -4.32 10.38 4.48
CA HIS A 57 -3.10 10.15 5.27
C HIS A 57 -3.37 9.92 6.76
N TRP A 58 -4.51 9.33 7.13
CA TRP A 58 -4.71 8.85 8.50
C TRP A 58 -3.96 7.54 8.73
N ILE A 59 -3.93 6.69 7.70
CA ILE A 59 -3.20 5.43 7.73
C ILE A 59 -2.29 5.29 6.51
N LEU A 60 -1.22 4.54 6.71
CA LEU A 60 -0.34 3.99 5.69
C LEU A 60 -0.69 2.51 5.49
N SER A 61 -0.58 2.03 4.25
CA SER A 61 -0.86 0.63 3.93
C SER A 61 0.19 0.05 3.00
N PHE A 62 0.63 -1.17 3.24
CA PHE A 62 1.61 -1.85 2.38
C PHE A 62 1.33 -3.33 2.29
N GLU A 63 1.81 -3.96 1.21
CA GLU A 63 1.69 -5.40 1.01
C GLU A 63 2.64 -6.14 1.95
N ILE A 64 2.11 -7.06 2.76
CA ILE A 64 2.89 -7.96 3.62
C ILE A 64 3.13 -9.28 2.89
N ILE A 65 2.08 -9.84 2.28
CA ILE A 65 2.10 -11.08 1.52
C ILE A 65 1.69 -10.78 0.08
N LYS A 66 2.51 -11.23 -0.87
CA LYS A 66 2.27 -11.06 -2.30
C LYS A 66 1.33 -12.14 -2.80
N GLU A 67 0.37 -11.74 -3.64
CA GLU A 67 -0.50 -12.69 -4.33
C GLU A 67 0.33 -13.71 -5.13
N ASP A 68 0.01 -14.98 -4.95
CA ASP A 68 0.61 -16.08 -5.68
C ASP A 68 -0.48 -17.04 -6.14
N ARG A 69 -0.87 -16.92 -7.41
CA ARG A 69 -1.97 -17.72 -7.97
C ARG A 69 -1.62 -19.19 -8.09
N ASP A 70 -0.36 -19.49 -8.35
CA ASP A 70 0.13 -20.85 -8.51
C ASP A 70 0.07 -21.62 -7.18
N ASN A 71 0.22 -20.90 -6.06
CA ASN A 71 0.19 -21.44 -4.71
C ASN A 71 -1.11 -21.08 -3.93
N GLU A 72 -2.12 -20.54 -4.60
CA GLU A 72 -3.40 -20.08 -4.01
C GLU A 72 -3.25 -19.08 -2.85
N ILE A 73 -2.15 -18.33 -2.80
CA ILE A 73 -1.88 -17.33 -1.76
C ILE A 73 -2.54 -16.02 -2.13
N LYS A 74 -3.45 -15.54 -1.26
CA LYS A 74 -4.09 -14.24 -1.40
C LYS A 74 -3.17 -13.12 -0.91
N ARG A 75 -3.27 -11.95 -1.55
CA ARG A 75 -2.62 -10.73 -1.09
C ARG A 75 -3.10 -10.36 0.31
N VAL A 76 -2.16 -9.96 1.16
CA VAL A 76 -2.44 -9.42 2.50
C VAL A 76 -1.75 -8.08 2.66
N ASP A 77 -2.53 -7.05 2.96
CA ASP A 77 -2.02 -5.70 3.27
C ASP A 77 -1.95 -5.49 4.79
N GLY A 78 -1.01 -4.68 5.24
CA GLY A 78 -0.91 -4.19 6.62
C GLY A 78 -1.34 -2.73 6.74
N TYR A 79 -1.96 -2.37 7.87
CA TYR A 79 -2.37 -0.98 8.15
C TYR A 79 -1.60 -0.38 9.33
N VAL A 80 -1.10 0.84 9.17
CA VAL A 80 -0.31 1.54 10.19
C VAL A 80 -0.80 2.98 10.30
N GLU A 81 -0.89 3.52 11.52
CA GLU A 81 -1.11 4.94 11.73
C GLU A 81 -0.03 5.78 11.04
N ALA A 82 -0.45 6.81 10.32
CA ALA A 82 0.44 7.75 9.65
C ALA A 82 1.02 8.80 10.61
N ASP A 83 1.50 8.38 11.78
CA ASP A 83 2.17 9.22 12.77
C ASP A 83 3.65 8.82 12.89
N LEU A 84 4.53 9.83 12.99
CA LEU A 84 5.97 9.61 12.99
C LEU A 84 6.43 8.80 14.22
N GLN A 85 5.83 9.03 15.39
CA GLN A 85 6.19 8.31 16.62
C GLN A 85 5.74 6.85 16.52
N THR A 86 4.53 6.60 16.05
CA THR A 86 4.02 5.25 15.83
C THR A 86 4.86 4.48 14.82
N VAL A 87 5.19 5.09 13.68
CA VAL A 87 6.03 4.46 12.65
C VAL A 87 7.41 4.12 13.20
N ARG A 88 8.09 5.05 13.90
CA ARG A 88 9.41 4.80 14.50
C ARG A 88 9.39 3.67 15.53
N LYS A 89 8.37 3.64 16.39
CA LYS A 89 8.21 2.61 17.42
C LYS A 89 8.06 1.22 16.78
N LEU A 90 7.17 1.10 15.79
CA LEU A 90 6.97 -0.14 15.05
C LEU A 90 8.22 -0.54 14.27
N LYS A 91 8.90 0.42 13.62
CA LYS A 91 10.12 0.19 12.86
C LYS A 91 11.19 -0.46 13.73
N ASN A 92 11.48 0.15 14.88
CA ASN A 92 12.49 -0.35 15.81
C ASN A 92 12.16 -1.75 16.32
N TYR A 93 10.88 -2.02 16.59
CA TYR A 93 10.42 -3.34 16.98
C TYR A 93 10.64 -4.38 15.86
N PHE A 94 10.15 -4.14 14.65
CA PHE A 94 10.27 -5.09 13.54
C PHE A 94 11.71 -5.26 13.04
N GLN A 95 12.55 -4.23 13.13
CA GLN A 95 13.98 -4.34 12.85
C GLN A 95 14.71 -5.24 13.84
N LYS A 96 14.41 -5.10 15.14
CA LYS A 96 14.95 -6.01 16.16
C LYS A 96 14.46 -7.44 15.95
N LEU A 97 13.15 -7.60 15.74
CA LEU A 97 12.54 -8.91 15.48
C LEU A 97 13.13 -9.58 14.24
N LEU A 98 13.42 -8.81 13.18
CA LEU A 98 14.07 -9.31 11.98
C LEU A 98 15.46 -9.88 12.28
N MET A 99 16.26 -9.18 13.10
CA MET A 99 17.58 -9.66 13.51
C MET A 99 17.48 -10.96 14.31
N ASP A 100 16.56 -11.00 15.29
CA ASP A 100 16.37 -12.16 16.16
C ASP A 100 15.91 -13.39 15.35
N GLU A 101 14.94 -13.23 14.45
CA GLU A 101 14.43 -14.33 13.61
C GLU A 101 15.47 -14.77 12.56
N TYR A 102 16.25 -13.85 12.01
CA TYR A 102 17.34 -14.19 11.10
C TYR A 102 18.46 -14.98 11.80
N GLU A 103 18.88 -14.53 12.99
CA GLU A 103 19.88 -15.23 13.81
C GLU A 103 19.40 -16.64 14.16
N LYS A 104 18.14 -16.79 14.55
CA LYS A 104 17.51 -18.09 14.84
C LYS A 104 17.49 -19.03 13.63
N GLN A 105 17.16 -18.52 12.44
CA GLN A 105 17.02 -19.35 11.24
C GLN A 105 18.36 -19.75 10.60
N PHE A 106 19.33 -18.84 10.59
CA PHE A 106 20.61 -19.04 9.88
C PHE A 106 21.80 -19.25 10.81
N ASN A 107 21.58 -19.26 12.14
CA ASN A 107 22.62 -19.32 13.17
C ASN A 107 23.73 -18.28 12.96
N LYS A 108 23.35 -17.09 12.46
CA LYS A 108 24.26 -16.02 12.08
C LYS A 108 23.65 -14.68 12.41
N ARG A 109 24.28 -13.96 13.34
CA ARG A 109 23.90 -12.60 13.69
C ARG A 109 24.34 -11.61 12.61
N MET A 110 23.40 -10.84 12.10
CA MET A 110 23.63 -9.80 11.10
C MET A 110 22.90 -8.52 11.49
N LEU A 111 23.46 -7.38 11.10
CA LEU A 111 22.79 -6.09 11.28
C LEU A 111 21.65 -5.94 10.27
N VAL A 112 20.62 -5.17 10.62
CA VAL A 112 19.40 -4.95 9.81
C VAL A 112 19.74 -4.64 8.34
N HIS A 113 20.64 -3.68 8.08
CA HIS A 113 21.01 -3.30 6.72
C HIS A 113 21.66 -4.44 5.91
N GLN A 114 22.34 -5.36 6.58
CA GLN A 114 22.95 -6.53 5.92
C GLN A 114 21.87 -7.57 5.58
N ILE A 115 20.92 -7.81 6.49
CA ILE A 115 19.78 -8.70 6.26
C ILE A 115 18.91 -8.16 5.13
N VAL A 116 18.58 -6.87 5.15
CA VAL A 116 17.82 -6.20 4.09
C VAL A 116 18.52 -6.33 2.74
N LYS A 117 19.85 -6.13 2.69
CA LYS A 117 20.63 -6.33 1.46
C LYS A 117 20.54 -7.77 0.95
N ASP A 118 20.58 -8.76 1.84
CA ASP A 118 20.45 -10.17 1.46
C ASP A 118 19.05 -10.50 0.93
N ILE A 119 17.99 -9.97 1.57
CA ILE A 119 16.60 -10.06 1.09
C ILE A 119 16.48 -9.52 -0.34
N TYR A 120 17.04 -8.34 -0.61
CA TYR A 120 17.04 -7.75 -1.95
C TYR A 120 17.87 -8.52 -2.97
N THR A 121 18.91 -9.25 -2.53
CA THR A 121 19.74 -10.07 -3.41
C THR A 121 19.00 -11.35 -3.83
N ARG A 122 18.13 -11.88 -2.98
CA ARG A 122 17.44 -13.17 -3.19
C ARG A 122 15.93 -13.07 -2.88
N PRO A 123 15.16 -12.19 -3.55
CA PRO A 123 13.77 -11.90 -3.17
C PRO A 123 12.85 -13.14 -3.25
N SER A 124 13.06 -14.02 -4.24
CA SER A 124 12.26 -15.25 -4.38
C SER A 124 12.43 -16.21 -3.20
N PHE A 125 13.58 -16.21 -2.53
CA PHE A 125 13.84 -17.08 -1.38
C PHE A 125 13.07 -16.62 -0.13
N TYR A 126 12.85 -15.32 0.01
CA TYR A 126 12.13 -14.72 1.12
C TYR A 126 10.65 -14.47 0.83
N LYS A 127 10.20 -14.72 -0.41
CA LYS A 127 8.82 -14.48 -0.83
C LYS A 127 7.85 -15.26 0.06
N ASN A 128 6.91 -14.53 0.68
CA ASN A 128 5.83 -15.06 1.51
C ASN A 128 6.26 -15.88 2.75
N THR A 129 7.56 -15.96 3.07
CA THR A 129 8.06 -16.65 4.26
C THR A 129 7.87 -15.80 5.52
N PRO A 130 7.81 -16.38 6.74
CA PRO A 130 7.66 -15.60 7.98
C PRO A 130 8.73 -14.51 8.15
N ILE A 131 9.99 -14.85 7.88
CA ILE A 131 11.08 -13.87 7.93
C ILE A 131 10.97 -12.82 6.82
N GLY A 132 10.51 -13.19 5.62
CA GLY A 132 10.25 -12.26 4.54
C GLY A 132 9.13 -11.27 4.87
N GLN A 133 8.07 -11.73 5.53
CA GLN A 133 6.98 -10.87 6.01
C GLN A 133 7.47 -9.88 7.08
N ILE A 134 8.29 -10.33 8.04
CA ILE A 134 8.94 -9.46 9.04
C ILE A 134 9.86 -8.45 8.34
N GLY A 135 10.64 -8.92 7.36
CA GLY A 135 11.52 -8.08 6.52
C GLY A 135 10.75 -7.00 5.77
N ASN A 136 9.64 -7.36 5.11
CA ASN A 136 8.77 -6.42 4.42
C ASN A 136 8.25 -5.34 5.38
N LYS A 137 7.77 -5.71 6.57
CA LYS A 137 7.35 -4.75 7.60
C LYS A 137 8.49 -3.81 8.00
N ALA A 138 9.67 -4.35 8.31
CA ALA A 138 10.82 -3.56 8.73
C ALA A 138 11.31 -2.57 7.65
N ILE A 139 11.34 -3.01 6.39
CA ILE A 139 11.73 -2.19 5.24
C ILE A 139 10.69 -1.10 4.98
N MET A 140 9.40 -1.46 4.91
CA MET A 140 8.34 -0.50 4.60
C MET A 140 8.18 0.57 5.68
N LEU A 141 8.38 0.24 6.95
CA LEU A 141 8.35 1.21 8.04
C LEU A 141 9.52 2.21 7.98
N ASP A 142 10.70 1.77 7.55
CA ASP A 142 11.85 2.67 7.33
C ASP A 142 11.59 3.63 6.15
N GLU A 143 11.00 3.13 5.06
CA GLU A 143 10.57 3.96 3.94
C GLU A 143 9.48 4.97 4.35
N TYR A 144 8.55 4.58 5.23
CA TYR A 144 7.50 5.46 5.70
C TYR A 144 7.96 6.54 6.68
N GLU A 145 8.93 6.23 7.53
CA GLU A 145 9.56 7.28 8.33
C GLU A 145 10.15 8.36 7.42
N ASN A 146 10.92 7.95 6.40
CA ASN A 146 11.49 8.86 5.41
C ASN A 146 10.42 9.64 4.63
N LEU A 147 9.29 8.99 4.30
CA LEU A 147 8.18 9.63 3.60
C LEU A 147 7.53 10.74 4.45
N ILE A 148 7.28 10.46 5.73
CA ILE A 148 6.65 11.41 6.65
C ILE A 148 7.61 12.58 6.91
N GLU A 149 8.90 12.31 7.12
CA GLU A 149 9.91 13.36 7.34
C GLU A 149 10.05 14.30 6.14
N ARG A 150 10.01 13.77 4.92
CA ARG A 150 10.11 14.59 3.70
C ARG A 150 8.87 15.42 3.42
N ASN A 151 7.70 14.93 3.79
CA ASN A 151 6.40 15.54 3.47
C ASN A 151 5.63 15.96 4.73
N PHE A 152 6.33 16.45 5.76
CA PHE A 152 5.75 16.69 7.10
C PHE A 152 4.45 17.51 7.09
N THR A 153 4.30 18.45 6.15
CA THR A 153 3.10 19.29 6.01
C THR A 153 1.83 18.47 5.76
N GLU A 154 1.92 17.41 4.97
CA GLU A 154 0.80 16.54 4.59
C GLU A 154 0.43 15.54 5.69
N PHE A 155 1.28 15.41 6.71
CA PHE A 155 1.05 14.53 7.86
C PHE A 155 0.66 15.30 9.13
N THR A 156 0.44 16.61 9.02
CA THR A 156 -0.14 17.41 10.11
C THR A 156 -1.61 17.06 10.33
N GLU A 157 -2.08 17.14 11.57
CA GLU A 157 -3.48 16.84 11.92
C GLU A 157 -4.47 17.74 11.17
N SER A 158 -4.15 19.03 11.03
CA SER A 158 -4.99 19.99 10.29
C SER A 158 -5.13 19.63 8.81
N TRP A 159 -4.05 19.17 8.18
CA TRP A 159 -4.09 18.69 6.79
C TRP A 159 -4.92 17.42 6.69
N LYS A 160 -4.68 16.43 7.56
CA LYS A 160 -5.41 15.15 7.58
C LYS A 160 -6.91 15.35 7.78
N LEU A 161 -7.32 16.24 8.68
CA LEU A 161 -8.73 16.57 8.92
C LEU A 161 -9.38 17.22 7.71
N LYS A 162 -8.70 18.21 7.11
CA LYS A 162 -9.17 18.88 5.89
C LYS A 162 -9.31 17.86 4.77
N LYS A 163 -8.27 17.06 4.51
CA LYS A 163 -8.27 16.06 3.45
C LYS A 163 -9.32 14.98 3.67
N PHE A 164 -9.51 14.54 4.91
CA PHE A 164 -10.57 13.59 5.26
C PHE A 164 -11.95 14.14 4.91
N SER A 165 -12.24 15.41 5.22
CA SER A 165 -13.51 16.03 4.85
C SER A 165 -13.68 16.16 3.34
N GLU A 166 -12.62 16.54 2.61
CA GLU A 166 -12.61 16.64 1.15
C GLU A 166 -12.89 15.29 0.51
N VAL A 167 -12.20 14.23 0.95
CA VAL A 167 -12.34 12.88 0.40
C VAL A 167 -13.69 12.27 0.77
N LEU A 168 -14.35 12.69 1.85
CA LEU A 168 -15.66 12.18 2.27
C LEU A 168 -16.84 12.76 1.46
N THR A 169 -16.75 14.01 1.00
CA THR A 169 -17.86 14.74 0.30
C THR A 169 -18.32 14.17 -1.05
N PRO A 170 -17.45 13.61 -1.92
CA PRO A 170 -17.89 13.00 -3.19
C PRO A 170 -18.82 11.81 -2.95
N TRP A 171 -18.73 11.16 -1.79
CA TRP A 171 -19.44 9.92 -1.48
C TRP A 171 -20.77 10.14 -0.76
N THR A 172 -20.99 11.31 -0.16
CA THR A 172 -22.31 11.68 0.38
C THR A 172 -23.29 12.15 -0.69
N THR A 173 -22.77 12.55 -1.86
CA THR A 173 -23.56 13.15 -2.94
C THR A 173 -24.07 12.11 -3.96
N SER A 174 -23.64 10.84 -3.87
CA SER A 174 -24.04 9.77 -4.80
C SER A 174 -25.35 9.05 -4.45
N SER A 175 -26.11 9.50 -3.43
CA SER A 175 -27.45 8.98 -3.12
C SER A 175 -28.56 9.81 -3.78
N SER A 176 -28.61 9.83 -5.12
CA SER A 176 -29.83 9.93 -5.95
C SER A 176 -29.47 10.10 -7.43
N PRO A 177 -29.54 9.06 -8.29
CA PRO A 177 -29.76 9.32 -9.70
C PRO A 177 -31.22 9.75 -9.83
N LYS A 178 -31.46 11.07 -9.99
CA LYS A 178 -32.73 11.56 -10.53
C LYS A 178 -32.89 10.90 -11.90
N ARG A 179 -33.75 9.87 -11.98
CA ARG A 179 -34.19 9.28 -13.25
C ARG A 179 -34.79 10.40 -14.08
N THR A 180 -34.01 10.96 -15.00
CA THR A 180 -34.49 11.89 -16.00
C THR A 180 -35.23 11.03 -17.04
N PRO A 181 -36.50 11.32 -17.38
CA PRO A 181 -37.19 10.58 -18.42
C PRO A 181 -36.53 10.92 -19.77
N LEU A 182 -35.86 9.94 -20.38
CA LEU A 182 -35.37 10.05 -21.76
C LEU A 182 -36.57 10.04 -22.70
N HIS A 183 -36.94 11.22 -23.21
CA HIS A 183 -37.84 11.34 -24.34
C HIS A 183 -37.06 11.66 -25.63
N ARG A 184 -37.42 10.89 -26.66
CA ARG A 184 -37.25 11.08 -28.12
C ARG A 184 -35.89 10.77 -28.77
N ARG A 185 -35.89 9.57 -29.36
CA ARG A 185 -35.66 9.28 -30.80
C ARG A 185 -34.97 10.38 -31.62
N TYR A 186 -33.81 10.04 -32.16
CA TYR A 186 -33.52 10.27 -33.58
C TYR A 186 -33.03 8.98 -34.22
N HIS A 187 -33.48 8.78 -35.44
CA HIS A 187 -33.36 7.60 -36.26
C HIS A 187 -32.34 7.89 -37.39
N LEU A 188 -31.63 6.83 -37.80
CA LEU A 188 -30.97 6.58 -39.10
C LEU A 188 -29.53 7.11 -39.32
N PRO A 189 -28.77 6.54 -40.28
CA PRO A 189 -28.68 5.13 -40.71
C PRO A 189 -27.21 4.64 -40.82
N GLY A 190 -27.03 3.33 -41.00
CA GLY A 190 -25.75 2.65 -40.91
C GLY A 190 -24.77 2.87 -42.06
N ARG A 191 -23.49 2.55 -41.78
CA ARG A 191 -22.52 2.05 -42.76
C ARG A 191 -21.67 0.95 -42.13
N ARG A 192 -21.65 -0.19 -42.83
CA ARG A 192 -20.71 -1.30 -42.68
C ARG A 192 -19.30 -0.81 -43.03
N TYR A 193 -18.29 -1.22 -42.28
CA TYR A 193 -17.00 -1.62 -42.85
C TYR A 193 -16.41 -2.76 -42.04
N GLN A 194 -16.08 -3.83 -42.76
CA GLN A 194 -15.40 -5.04 -42.32
C GLN A 194 -13.89 -4.80 -42.30
N ASN A 195 -13.23 -5.41 -41.30
CA ASN A 195 -11.94 -6.12 -41.35
C ASN A 195 -10.69 -5.53 -42.05
N ALA A 196 -9.65 -5.39 -41.20
CA ALA A 196 -8.23 -5.77 -41.39
C ALA A 196 -7.31 -4.84 -42.22
N PRO A 197 -5.95 -4.94 -42.16
CA PRO A 197 -5.08 -5.79 -41.32
C PRO A 197 -3.92 -5.05 -40.59
N LEU A 198 -3.17 -5.83 -39.79
CA LEU A 198 -1.83 -5.58 -39.24
C LEU A 198 -0.79 -5.25 -40.34
N ILE A 199 0.30 -4.52 -39.98
CA ILE A 199 1.74 -4.90 -40.11
C ILE A 199 2.74 -3.71 -40.25
N HIS A 200 3.73 -3.68 -39.33
CA HIS A 200 5.14 -3.17 -39.34
C HIS A 200 5.47 -1.66 -39.49
N PRO A 201 6.76 -1.23 -39.44
CA PRO A 201 7.66 -1.14 -38.27
C PRO A 201 8.32 0.27 -38.18
N VAL A 202 8.84 0.71 -37.01
CA VAL A 202 9.69 1.92 -36.97
C VAL A 202 10.95 1.73 -36.12
N THR A 203 12.03 1.56 -36.87
CA THR A 203 13.44 1.93 -36.71
C THR A 203 14.02 2.41 -35.37
N LYS A 204 15.20 1.83 -35.09
CA LYS A 204 16.31 2.29 -34.24
C LYS A 204 16.61 3.78 -34.38
N THR A 205 16.87 4.43 -33.24
CA THR A 205 17.84 5.53 -33.15
C THR A 205 18.82 5.27 -32.01
N PHE A 206 20.05 4.95 -32.40
CA PHE A 206 21.25 4.97 -31.56
C PHE A 206 21.68 6.44 -31.36
N ARG A 207 21.82 6.89 -30.11
CA ARG A 207 22.69 8.04 -29.79
C ARG A 207 23.76 7.58 -28.80
N ARG A 208 25.01 7.59 -29.27
CA ARG A 208 26.23 7.60 -28.45
C ARG A 208 26.30 8.94 -27.70
N ILE A 209 26.55 8.90 -26.40
CA ILE A 209 27.31 9.93 -25.68
C ILE A 209 28.35 9.22 -24.79
N SER A 210 29.58 9.72 -24.88
CA SER A 210 30.83 9.20 -24.33
C SER A 210 30.96 9.36 -22.80
N PRO A 211 31.98 8.74 -22.17
CA PRO A 211 32.15 8.62 -20.72
C PRO A 211 32.93 9.80 -20.14
N ASN A 212 32.56 10.25 -18.94
CA ASN A 212 33.45 10.79 -17.89
C ASN A 212 32.65 11.52 -16.79
N ASN A 213 32.43 10.86 -15.64
CA ASN A 213 32.52 11.50 -14.32
C ASN A 213 32.44 10.44 -13.18
N PRO A 214 33.52 10.17 -12.42
CA PRO A 214 33.51 9.21 -11.32
C PRO A 214 33.48 9.93 -9.96
N SER A 215 32.33 10.46 -9.53
CA SER A 215 32.13 10.86 -8.12
C SER A 215 30.67 11.22 -7.84
N ARG A 216 29.89 10.22 -7.39
CA ARG A 216 28.69 10.30 -6.54
C ARG A 216 27.93 8.98 -6.65
N ARG A 217 28.30 7.97 -5.85
CA ARG A 217 27.45 6.80 -5.62
C ARG A 217 26.40 7.17 -4.56
N SER A 218 25.34 7.86 -4.98
CA SER A 218 24.08 7.82 -4.25
C SER A 218 23.37 6.52 -4.66
N PHE A 219 23.28 5.54 -3.76
CA PHE A 219 22.38 4.40 -3.94
C PHE A 219 20.94 4.93 -3.85
N ARG A 220 20.36 5.30 -5.00
CA ARG A 220 18.91 5.44 -5.14
C ARG A 220 18.36 4.02 -5.25
N TYR A 221 17.76 3.53 -4.18
CA TYR A 221 16.89 2.36 -4.28
C TYR A 221 15.64 2.80 -5.03
N THR A 222 15.49 2.33 -6.25
CA THR A 222 14.22 2.39 -6.96
C THR A 222 13.27 1.45 -6.23
N GLY A 223 12.31 2.05 -5.52
CA GLY A 223 11.22 1.35 -4.86
C GLY A 223 10.49 0.44 -5.83
N TRP A 224 9.83 -0.55 -5.26
CA TRP A 224 8.89 -1.41 -5.97
C TRP A 224 7.81 -0.56 -6.65
N ASN A 225 7.98 -0.29 -7.94
CA ASN A 225 6.91 0.22 -8.77
C ASN A 225 5.88 -0.90 -8.96
N SER A 226 4.79 -0.83 -8.19
CA SER A 226 3.52 -1.46 -8.54
C SER A 226 2.99 -0.80 -9.81
N PHE A 227 3.31 -1.36 -10.97
CA PHE A 227 2.58 -1.11 -12.21
C PHE A 227 1.32 -1.97 -12.20
N SER A 228 0.18 -1.29 -12.09
CA SER A 228 -1.13 -1.83 -12.45
C SER A 228 -1.23 -1.91 -13.98
N VAL A 229 -1.64 -3.07 -14.50
CA VAL A 229 -2.35 -3.22 -15.77
C VAL A 229 -3.68 -3.86 -15.46
#